data_AF-A0A952I521-F1
#
_entry.id   AF-A0A952I521-F1
#
_cell.length_a   1.000
_cell.length_b   1.000
_cell.length_c   1.000
_cell.angle_alpha   90.00
_cell.angle_beta   90.00
_cell.angle_gamma   90.00
#
_symmetry.space_group_name_H-M   'P 1'
#
loop_
_entity.id
_entity.type
_entity.pdbx_description
1 polymer ?
#
loop_
_entity_poly.entity_id
_entity_poly.type
_entity_poly.pdbx_seq_one_letter_code
_entity_poly.pdbx_strand_id
1 'polypeptide(L)' 'DFELSKDNFSTIRLPNEENFYMDDRHEETDYVMTSEPCMSNCIDGEAKVVQRARILDVTPDSE' A
#
# COMPACT_ATOMS: atom_id res chain seq x y z
N ASP A 1 -38.46 -4.66 -13.77
CA ASP A 1 -37.66 -3.99 -12.72
C ASP A 1 -36.91 -5.02 -11.90
N PHE A 2 -35.70 -4.72 -11.47
CA PHE A 2 -34.95 -5.57 -10.56
C PHE A 2 -35.40 -5.27 -9.12
N GLU A 3 -35.69 -6.31 -8.34
CA GLU A 3 -36.05 -6.21 -6.93
C GLU A 3 -35.04 -6.99 -6.08
N LEU A 4 -34.38 -6.31 -5.15
CA LEU A 4 -33.52 -6.93 -4.14
C LEU A 4 -34.40 -7.49 -3.02
N SER A 5 -34.20 -8.75 -2.66
CA SER A 5 -34.94 -9.43 -1.61
C SER A 5 -34.01 -10.24 -0.71
N LYS A 6 -34.50 -10.66 0.46
CA LYS A 6 -33.77 -11.57 1.35
C LYS A 6 -33.41 -12.90 0.67
N ASP A 7 -34.18 -13.32 -0.33
CA ASP A 7 -34.03 -14.60 -1.00
C ASP A 7 -32.96 -14.55 -2.10
N ASN A 8 -32.68 -13.36 -2.67
CA ASN A 8 -31.68 -13.19 -3.74
C ASN A 8 -30.40 -12.47 -3.31
N PHE A 9 -30.35 -11.90 -2.10
CA PHE A 9 -29.24 -11.06 -1.62
C PHE A 9 -27.86 -11.71 -1.79
N SER A 10 -27.70 -12.99 -1.42
CA SER A 10 -26.41 -13.70 -1.49
C SER A 10 -26.02 -14.18 -2.88
N THR A 11 -26.91 -14.05 -3.88
CA THR A 11 -26.62 -14.46 -5.26
C THR A 11 -25.92 -13.34 -6.05
N ILE A 12 -25.97 -12.11 -5.54
CA ILE A 12 -25.37 -10.94 -6.15
C ILE A 12 -23.93 -10.83 -5.66
N ARG A 13 -22.97 -10.96 -6.57
CA ARG A 13 -21.54 -10.82 -6.28
C ARG A 13 -21.09 -9.39 -6.57
N LEU A 14 -20.36 -8.77 -5.65
CA LEU A 14 -19.72 -7.47 -5.88
C LEU A 14 -18.41 -7.65 -6.66
N PRO A 15 -18.06 -6.70 -7.55
CA PRO A 15 -16.88 -6.85 -8.41
C PRO A 15 -15.53 -6.98 -7.67
N ASN A 16 -15.43 -6.49 -6.43
CA ASN A 16 -14.18 -6.46 -5.67
C ASN A 16 -14.03 -7.61 -4.68
N GLU A 17 -14.94 -8.58 -4.65
CA GLU A 17 -14.92 -9.65 -3.63
C GLU A 17 -13.64 -10.49 -3.66
N GLU A 18 -13.10 -10.76 -4.84
CA GLU A 18 -11.92 -11.59 -5.02
C GLU A 18 -10.60 -10.84 -4.80
N ASN A 19 -10.65 -9.51 -4.64
CA ASN A 19 -9.46 -8.65 -4.56
C ASN A 19 -8.98 -8.41 -3.12
N PHE A 20 -9.48 -9.17 -2.16
CA PHE A 20 -9.00 -9.17 -0.79
C PHE A 20 -8.27 -10.47 -0.50
N TYR A 21 -7.12 -10.35 0.13
CA TYR A 21 -6.31 -11.48 0.57
C TYR A 21 -5.79 -11.20 1.99
N MET A 22 -5.35 -12.25 2.67
CA MET A 22 -4.72 -12.11 3.98
C MET A 22 -3.36 -11.44 3.82
N ASP A 23 -3.00 -10.61 4.79
CA ASP A 23 -1.68 -9.97 4.85
C ASP A 23 -0.54 -10.98 4.62
N ASP A 24 0.25 -10.73 3.58
CA ASP A 24 1.34 -11.57 3.08
C ASP A 24 2.71 -10.88 3.21
N ARG A 25 2.83 -9.82 4.02
CA ARG A 25 4.12 -9.12 4.25
C ARG A 25 5.24 -10.03 4.71
N HIS A 26 4.92 -11.15 5.36
CA HIS A 26 5.90 -12.16 5.77
C HIS A 26 6.39 -13.07 4.63
N GLU A 27 5.79 -12.97 3.45
CA GLU A 27 6.15 -13.69 2.23
C GLU A 27 6.75 -12.73 1.18
N GLU A 28 6.49 -11.43 1.29
CA GLU A 28 7.05 -10.37 0.44
C GLU A 28 8.58 -10.26 0.58
N THR A 29 9.32 -10.40 -0.53
CA THR A 29 10.79 -10.37 -0.52
C THR A 29 11.40 -9.11 0.10
N ASP A 30 10.73 -7.97 -0.03
CA ASP A 30 11.20 -6.68 0.49
C ASP A 30 11.08 -6.58 2.02
N TYR A 31 10.16 -7.35 2.62
CA TYR A 31 9.89 -7.37 4.06
C TYR A 31 10.36 -8.65 4.76
N VAL A 32 10.61 -9.72 4.00
CA VAL A 32 11.21 -10.99 4.46
C VAL A 32 12.68 -10.82 4.84
N MET A 33 13.37 -9.83 4.27
CA MET A 33 14.82 -9.72 4.35
C MET A 33 15.30 -9.18 5.71
N THR A 34 15.81 -10.11 6.50
CA THR A 34 16.61 -9.95 7.74
C THR A 34 18.12 -9.85 7.44
N SER A 35 18.51 -9.57 6.19
CA SER A 35 19.92 -9.47 5.82
C SER A 35 20.61 -8.29 6.48
N GLU A 36 21.89 -8.45 6.79
CA GLU A 36 22.72 -7.36 7.31
C GLU A 36 22.65 -6.13 6.38
N PRO A 37 22.44 -4.92 6.93
CA PRO A 37 22.37 -3.71 6.13
C PRO A 37 23.70 -3.41 5.44
N CYS A 38 23.65 -2.73 4.30
CA CYS A 38 24.86 -2.18 3.71
C CYS A 38 25.46 -1.08 4.60
N MET A 39 26.77 -1.18 4.87
CA MET A 39 27.48 -0.25 5.74
C MET A 39 28.37 0.76 4.98
N SER A 40 28.70 0.49 3.72
CA SER A 40 29.59 1.35 2.93
C SER A 40 29.35 1.21 1.44
N ASN A 41 29.43 2.32 0.69
CA ASN A 41 29.27 2.36 -0.78
C ASN A 41 27.95 1.72 -1.26
N CYS A 42 26.83 2.08 -0.62
CA CYS A 42 25.54 1.39 -0.76
C CYS A 42 24.70 1.80 -1.98
N ILE A 43 25.06 2.90 -2.64
CA ILE A 43 24.38 3.39 -3.83
C ILE A 43 25.42 3.78 -4.86
N ASP A 44 25.15 3.43 -6.11
CA ASP A 44 25.91 3.92 -7.24
C ASP A 44 25.56 5.39 -7.50
N GLY A 45 26.55 6.26 -7.37
CA GLY A 45 26.43 7.69 -7.66
C GLY A 45 25.83 8.52 -6.51
N GLU A 46 25.33 9.69 -6.87
CA GLU A 46 24.85 10.68 -5.90
C GLU A 46 23.37 10.49 -5.55
N ALA A 47 23.06 10.57 -4.25
CA ALA A 47 21.68 10.62 -3.78
C ALA A 47 20.96 11.88 -4.32
N LYS A 48 19.69 11.72 -4.69
CA LYS A 48 18.88 12.81 -5.26
C LYS A 48 17.61 13.05 -4.43
N VAL A 49 17.27 14.30 -4.24
CA VAL A 49 15.99 14.71 -3.62
C VAL A 49 14.88 14.59 -4.67
N VAL A 50 14.04 13.56 -4.56
CA VAL A 50 12.93 13.32 -5.50
C VAL A 50 11.65 14.07 -5.12
N GLN A 51 11.42 14.34 -3.83
CA GLN A 51 10.24 15.04 -3.34
C GLN A 51 10.58 15.83 -2.07
N ARG A 52 9.79 16.86 -1.75
CA ARG A 52 9.86 17.61 -0.50
C ARG A 52 8.45 17.84 0.03
N ALA A 53 8.22 17.60 1.32
CA ALA A 53 6.90 17.76 1.94
C ALA A 53 6.28 19.16 1.72
N ARG A 54 7.12 20.22 1.76
CA ARG A 54 6.77 21.61 1.44
C ARG A 54 6.17 21.86 0.04
N ILE A 55 6.18 20.85 -0.84
CA ILE A 55 5.52 20.95 -2.14
C ILE A 55 4.01 20.75 -1.97
N LEU A 56 3.59 19.83 -1.10
CA LEU A 56 2.17 19.61 -0.78
C LEU A 56 1.67 20.60 0.26
N ASP A 57 2.52 20.94 1.24
CA ASP A 57 2.26 22.00 2.24
C ASP A 57 0.92 21.84 2.99
N VAL A 58 0.58 20.59 3.32
CA VAL A 58 -0.64 20.23 4.05
C VAL A 58 -0.40 19.96 5.54
N THR A 59 0.81 20.26 6.03
CA THR A 59 1.10 20.20 7.47
C THR A 59 0.51 21.46 8.12
N PRO A 60 -0.38 21.34 9.12
CA PRO A 60 -0.91 22.52 9.81
C PRO A 60 0.22 23.38 10.37
N ASP A 61 0.11 24.70 10.21
CA ASP A 61 0.97 25.65 10.90
C ASP A 61 0.56 25.79 12.36
N SER A 62 1.37 26.50 13.16
CA SER A 62 0.94 26.94 14.48
C SER A 62 -0.28 27.84 14.38
N GLU A 63 -1.20 27.72 15.34
CA GLU A 63 -2.46 28.47 15.48
C GLU A 63 -2.38 29.98 15.15
#